data_AF-A0A9Q4TP05-F1
#
_entry.id   AF-A0A9Q4TP05-F1
#
_cell.length_a   1.000
_cell.length_b   1.000
_cell.length_c   1.000
_cell.angle_alpha   90.00
_cell.angle_beta   90.00
_cell.angle_gamma   90.00
#
_symmetry.space_group_name_H-M   'P 1'
#
loop_
_entity.id
_entity.type
_entity.pdbx_description
1 polymer ?
#
loop_
_entity_poly.entity_id
_entity_poly.type
_entity_poly.pdbx_seq_one_letter_code
_entity_poly.pdbx_strand_id
1 'polypeptide(L)'
;MRICYLADAGSVHTKKWCDFFKNKGYDIHVISLNPGEIQGVTVHSLDINTERVKNGSSFYKTRYVFKIFKIRNILKKIKPDILHAHYASSYGLIGALLNYHPYVISVWGSDIYEFPLKGRLFEKIIKFNLSKADKILSTSKAMAVEAQKYVNKHMYITPFGVDRTVFKPLENIKDNNKDNILIGTVKTLDPKYGMEYLIKAFAMIKEKYNNVKLEIAGDGNERKYLENLCNELKIQDDVKFLGRINTEEVVKAFNRFDIAVFPSNSESFGVAAVEAQACGVPVIVTNVGGLPEATCPGHSSIVVNKQKPDEIYEALKKLIEDEELRKEMGKYGVKFVAENFDVTDNFNYVNSIYDEISDEFNIK
;
A
#
# COMPACT_ATOMS: atom_id res chain seq x y z
N MET A 1 -0.16 -14.28 -23.91
CA MET A 1 -1.25 -14.07 -22.94
C MET A 1 -1.78 -12.65 -23.04
N ARG A 2 -3.11 -12.49 -23.02
CA ARG A 2 -3.84 -11.24 -22.98
C ARG A 2 -4.54 -11.09 -21.64
N ILE A 3 -4.22 -10.04 -20.90
CA ILE A 3 -4.79 -9.80 -19.57
C ILE A 3 -5.66 -8.55 -19.61
N CYS A 4 -6.88 -8.65 -19.07
CA CYS A 4 -7.73 -7.50 -18.84
C CYS A 4 -7.84 -7.21 -17.34
N TYR A 5 -7.31 -6.08 -16.90
CA TYR A 5 -7.49 -5.59 -15.55
C TYR A 5 -8.81 -4.82 -15.42
N LEU A 6 -9.62 -5.16 -14.41
CA LEU A 6 -10.66 -4.28 -13.89
C LEU A 6 -10.03 -3.51 -12.73
N ALA A 7 -9.52 -2.30 -13.00
CA ALA A 7 -8.70 -1.57 -12.04
C ALA A 7 -8.72 -0.07 -12.30
N ASP A 8 -8.35 0.73 -11.29
CA ASP A 8 -8.17 2.16 -11.46
C ASP A 8 -6.87 2.45 -12.21
N ALA A 9 -6.99 3.07 -13.39
CA ALA A 9 -5.85 3.47 -14.21
C ALA A 9 -5.00 4.58 -13.56
N GLY A 10 -5.55 5.34 -12.61
CA GLY A 10 -4.82 6.34 -11.83
C GLY A 10 -3.94 5.75 -10.72
N SER A 11 -4.17 4.50 -10.33
CA SER A 11 -3.42 3.84 -9.24
C SER A 11 -1.98 3.55 -9.63
N VAL A 12 -1.04 3.95 -8.78
CA VAL A 12 0.39 3.63 -8.93
C VAL A 12 0.63 2.12 -8.92
N HIS A 13 -0.17 1.34 -8.19
CA HIS A 13 -0.05 -0.11 -8.17
C HIS A 13 -0.52 -0.73 -9.48
N THR A 14 -1.66 -0.29 -10.03
CA THR A 14 -2.13 -0.76 -11.35
C THR A 14 -1.11 -0.48 -12.44
N LYS A 15 -0.46 0.70 -12.41
CA LYS A 15 0.60 1.06 -13.36
C LYS A 15 1.79 0.11 -13.27
N LYS A 16 2.29 -0.18 -12.05
CA LYS A 16 3.38 -1.16 -11.83
C LYS A 16 3.06 -2.54 -12.41
N TRP A 17 1.83 -3.03 -12.18
CA TRP A 17 1.37 -4.31 -12.74
C TRP A 17 1.37 -4.29 -14.27
N CYS A 18 0.79 -3.24 -14.84
CA CYS A 18 0.72 -3.05 -16.29
C CYS A 18 2.12 -3.00 -16.91
N ASP A 19 3.03 -2.22 -16.34
CA ASP A 19 4.39 -2.05 -16.86
C ASP A 19 5.18 -3.36 -16.84
N PHE A 20 5.09 -4.12 -15.74
CA PHE A 20 5.78 -5.41 -15.65
C PHE A 20 5.31 -6.40 -16.72
N PHE A 21 4.00 -6.66 -16.79
CA PHE A 21 3.47 -7.68 -17.71
C PHE A 21 3.52 -7.25 -19.18
N LYS A 22 3.38 -5.94 -19.46
CA LYS A 22 3.64 -5.38 -20.80
C LYS A 22 5.09 -5.63 -21.22
N ASN A 23 6.07 -5.36 -20.34
CA ASN A 23 7.49 -5.57 -20.64
C ASN A 23 7.83 -7.06 -20.79
N LYS A 24 7.06 -7.95 -20.15
CA LYS A 24 7.13 -9.41 -20.37
C LYS A 24 6.51 -9.86 -21.71
N GLY A 25 5.88 -8.96 -22.45
CA GLY A 25 5.30 -9.22 -23.78
C GLY A 25 3.80 -9.57 -23.76
N TYR A 26 3.09 -9.33 -22.66
CA TYR A 26 1.65 -9.60 -22.58
C TYR A 26 0.83 -8.45 -23.19
N ASP A 27 -0.31 -8.80 -23.77
CA ASP A 27 -1.28 -7.84 -24.30
C ASP A 27 -2.17 -7.35 -23.16
N ILE A 28 -1.92 -6.13 -22.68
CA ILE A 28 -2.57 -5.58 -21.48
C ILE A 28 -3.68 -4.62 -21.85
N HIS A 29 -4.86 -4.87 -21.29
CA HIS A 29 -5.99 -3.96 -21.28
C HIS A 29 -6.37 -3.58 -19.85
N VAL A 30 -6.81 -2.34 -19.66
CA VAL A 30 -7.38 -1.88 -18.38
C VAL A 30 -8.76 -1.30 -18.63
N ILE A 31 -9.76 -1.80 -17.92
CA ILE A 31 -11.09 -1.19 -17.89
C ILE A 31 -11.20 -0.42 -16.58
N SER A 32 -11.13 0.90 -16.67
CA SER A 32 -11.10 1.80 -15.52
C SER A 32 -12.43 2.52 -15.36
N LEU A 33 -12.90 2.61 -14.11
CA LEU A 33 -14.08 3.41 -13.77
C LEU A 33 -13.79 4.91 -13.84
N ASN A 34 -12.54 5.29 -13.53
CA ASN A 34 -12.07 6.67 -13.55
C ASN A 34 -11.28 6.93 -14.85
N PRO A 35 -11.25 8.19 -15.32
CA PRO A 35 -10.33 8.60 -16.39
C PRO A 35 -8.88 8.30 -16.00
N GLY A 36 -8.06 7.89 -16.96
CA GLY A 36 -6.65 7.67 -16.74
C GLY A 36 -5.96 7.04 -17.94
N GLU A 37 -4.66 7.22 -18.02
CA GLU A 37 -3.81 6.68 -19.09
C GLU A 37 -2.62 5.93 -18.49
N ILE A 38 -2.23 4.87 -19.17
CA ILE A 38 -1.05 4.07 -18.84
C ILE A 38 -0.27 3.88 -20.14
N GLN A 39 1.00 4.29 -20.14
CA GLN A 39 1.82 4.30 -21.34
C GLN A 39 2.00 2.89 -21.91
N GLY A 40 1.64 2.71 -23.19
CA GLY A 40 1.76 1.43 -23.88
C GLY A 40 0.71 0.39 -23.48
N VAL A 41 -0.37 0.79 -22.82
CA VAL A 41 -1.49 -0.08 -22.43
C VAL A 41 -2.80 0.48 -22.94
N THR A 42 -3.69 -0.40 -23.42
CA THR A 42 -5.01 0.03 -23.90
C THR A 42 -5.95 0.23 -22.72
N VAL A 43 -6.24 1.48 -22.39
CA VAL A 43 -7.17 1.85 -21.31
C VAL A 43 -8.57 2.16 -21.86
N HIS A 44 -9.58 1.51 -21.29
CA HIS A 44 -11.00 1.72 -21.57
C HIS A 44 -11.64 2.46 -20.40
N SER A 45 -11.55 3.78 -20.39
CA SER A 45 -12.18 4.61 -19.36
C SER A 45 -13.70 4.67 -19.52
N LEU A 46 -14.42 4.54 -18.40
CA LEU A 46 -15.88 4.59 -18.36
C LEU A 46 -16.43 5.93 -17.81
N ASP A 47 -15.54 6.88 -17.50
CA ASP A 47 -15.81 8.25 -17.03
C ASP A 47 -16.93 8.33 -15.99
N ILE A 48 -16.73 7.64 -14.88
CA ILE A 48 -17.53 7.84 -13.69
C ILE A 48 -16.89 8.99 -12.94
N ASN A 49 -17.42 10.20 -13.13
CA ASN A 49 -17.05 11.34 -12.31
C ASN A 49 -17.50 11.05 -10.85
N THR A 50 -16.63 10.40 -10.07
CA THR A 50 -16.92 9.87 -8.72
C THR A 50 -17.24 10.99 -7.72
N GLU A 51 -16.81 12.22 -7.99
CA GLU A 51 -17.12 13.40 -7.17
C GLU A 51 -18.57 13.90 -7.32
N ARG A 52 -19.24 13.64 -8.45
CA ARG A 52 -20.64 14.07 -8.67
C ARG A 52 -21.70 13.13 -8.10
N VAL A 53 -21.29 12.08 -7.38
CA VAL A 53 -22.18 10.98 -6.94
C VAL A 53 -22.81 11.22 -5.55
N LYS A 54 -22.56 12.37 -4.91
CA LYS A 54 -23.11 12.65 -3.57
C LYS A 54 -24.61 13.00 -3.51
N ASN A 55 -25.30 13.21 -4.64
CA ASN A 55 -26.72 13.62 -4.64
C ASN A 55 -27.64 12.74 -5.53
N GLY A 56 -28.34 11.78 -4.91
CA GLY A 56 -29.75 11.44 -5.18
C GLY A 56 -30.17 10.54 -6.38
N SER A 57 -31.03 9.56 -6.05
CA SER A 57 -32.10 8.92 -6.86
C SER A 57 -31.85 7.58 -7.59
N SER A 58 -32.96 6.86 -7.79
CA SER A 58 -33.15 5.51 -8.40
C SER A 58 -32.44 5.28 -9.75
N PHE A 59 -32.07 6.35 -10.45
CA PHE A 59 -31.29 6.34 -11.70
C PHE A 59 -29.85 5.79 -11.57
N TYR A 60 -29.35 5.60 -10.34
CA TYR A 60 -28.01 5.07 -10.10
C TYR A 60 -27.89 3.56 -10.43
N LYS A 61 -28.93 2.78 -10.14
CA LYS A 61 -28.95 1.32 -10.39
C LYS A 61 -28.92 1.01 -11.89
N THR A 62 -29.67 1.78 -12.69
CA THR A 62 -29.69 1.62 -14.15
C THR A 62 -28.32 1.96 -14.76
N ARG A 63 -27.65 3.03 -14.32
CA ARG A 63 -26.27 3.36 -14.77
C ARG A 63 -25.27 2.23 -14.46
N TYR A 64 -25.40 1.53 -13.34
CA TYR A 64 -24.52 0.41 -13.02
C TYR A 64 -24.77 -0.81 -13.94
N VAL A 65 -26.02 -1.12 -14.21
CA VAL A 65 -26.41 -2.19 -15.14
C VAL A 65 -25.95 -1.90 -16.58
N PHE A 66 -26.16 -0.68 -17.08
CA PHE A 66 -25.66 -0.25 -18.40
C PHE A 66 -24.13 -0.37 -18.52
N LYS A 67 -23.38 -0.18 -17.42
CA LYS A 67 -21.93 -0.36 -17.40
C LYS A 67 -21.53 -1.83 -17.53
N ILE A 68 -22.22 -2.75 -16.85
CA ILE A 68 -21.97 -4.20 -17.03
C ILE A 68 -22.15 -4.60 -18.51
N PHE A 69 -23.17 -4.09 -19.20
CA PHE A 69 -23.34 -4.34 -20.65
C PHE A 69 -22.21 -3.75 -21.50
N LYS A 70 -21.79 -2.50 -21.23
CA LYS A 70 -20.66 -1.87 -21.93
C LYS A 70 -19.36 -2.66 -21.71
N ILE A 71 -19.07 -3.04 -20.47
CA ILE A 71 -17.89 -3.84 -20.11
C ILE A 71 -17.96 -5.21 -20.77
N ARG A 72 -19.12 -5.87 -20.78
CA ARG A 72 -19.32 -7.15 -21.47
C ARG A 72 -19.03 -7.04 -22.97
N ASN A 73 -19.46 -5.95 -23.61
CA ASN A 73 -19.15 -5.70 -25.03
C ASN A 73 -17.66 -5.43 -25.27
N ILE A 74 -16.99 -4.73 -24.36
CA ILE A 74 -15.54 -4.54 -24.40
C ILE A 74 -14.82 -5.90 -24.25
N LEU A 75 -15.20 -6.71 -23.25
CA LEU A 75 -14.63 -8.06 -23.05
C LEU A 75 -14.87 -8.99 -24.24
N LYS A 76 -16.01 -8.89 -24.93
CA LYS A 76 -16.26 -9.67 -26.18
C LYS A 76 -15.30 -9.30 -27.31
N LYS A 77 -14.83 -8.05 -27.35
CA LYS A 77 -13.85 -7.57 -28.35
C LYS A 77 -12.42 -7.96 -27.95
N ILE A 78 -12.08 -7.74 -26.68
CA ILE A 78 -10.76 -8.05 -26.12
C ILE A 78 -10.51 -9.56 -26.10
N LYS A 79 -11.50 -10.36 -25.67
CA LYS A 79 -11.36 -11.79 -25.37
C LYS A 79 -10.11 -12.06 -24.54
N PRO A 80 -10.03 -11.54 -23.30
CA PRO A 80 -8.84 -11.73 -22.48
C PRO A 80 -8.72 -13.19 -22.03
N ASP A 81 -7.49 -13.66 -21.95
CA ASP A 81 -7.17 -14.96 -21.37
C ASP A 81 -7.44 -14.95 -19.85
N ILE A 82 -7.16 -13.82 -19.19
CA ILE A 82 -7.42 -13.63 -17.75
C ILE A 82 -8.13 -12.30 -17.51
N LEU A 83 -9.23 -12.34 -16.76
CA LEU A 83 -9.85 -11.16 -16.18
C LEU A 83 -9.39 -11.00 -14.73
N HIS A 84 -8.72 -9.91 -14.40
CA HIS A 84 -8.22 -9.67 -13.04
C HIS A 84 -8.76 -8.37 -12.46
N ALA A 85 -9.61 -8.46 -11.43
CA ALA A 85 -10.08 -7.29 -10.69
C ALA A 85 -9.16 -6.91 -9.54
N HIS A 86 -8.78 -5.64 -9.49
CA HIS A 86 -8.10 -5.05 -8.34
C HIS A 86 -9.14 -4.40 -7.43
N TYR A 87 -9.12 -4.69 -6.13
CA TYR A 87 -10.06 -4.18 -5.13
C TYR A 87 -11.42 -4.93 -5.16
N ALA A 88 -11.67 -5.77 -4.17
CA ALA A 88 -12.80 -6.71 -4.15
C ALA A 88 -14.18 -6.05 -4.07
N SER A 89 -14.28 -4.86 -3.48
CA SER A 89 -15.58 -4.18 -3.26
C SER A 89 -16.14 -3.52 -4.52
N SER A 90 -15.30 -2.88 -5.35
CA SER A 90 -15.70 -2.11 -6.53
C SER A 90 -15.53 -2.94 -7.81
N TYR A 91 -14.31 -3.02 -8.34
CA TYR A 91 -14.01 -3.80 -9.54
C TYR A 91 -14.27 -5.29 -9.32
N GLY A 92 -14.07 -5.79 -8.10
CA GLY A 92 -14.41 -7.16 -7.73
C GLY A 92 -15.91 -7.48 -7.88
N LEU A 93 -16.80 -6.53 -7.60
CA LEU A 93 -18.24 -6.70 -7.85
C LEU A 93 -18.54 -6.72 -9.34
N ILE A 94 -17.89 -5.87 -10.12
CA ILE A 94 -18.05 -5.84 -11.58
C ILE A 94 -17.64 -7.18 -12.19
N GLY A 95 -16.45 -7.69 -11.85
CA GLY A 95 -15.96 -8.97 -12.34
C GLY A 95 -16.89 -10.13 -11.95
N ALA A 96 -17.33 -10.16 -10.68
CA ALA A 96 -18.24 -11.18 -10.18
C ALA A 96 -19.59 -11.21 -10.93
N LEU A 97 -20.13 -10.05 -11.30
CA LEU A 97 -21.38 -9.92 -12.06
C LEU A 97 -21.22 -10.24 -13.55
N LEU A 98 -20.02 -10.07 -14.11
CA LEU A 98 -19.74 -10.42 -15.50
C LEU A 98 -19.69 -11.94 -15.70
N ASN A 99 -19.26 -12.67 -14.66
CA ASN A 99 -19.13 -14.14 -14.64
C ASN A 99 -18.30 -14.65 -15.84
N TYR A 100 -17.19 -13.94 -16.11
CA TYR A 100 -16.19 -14.28 -17.10
C TYR A 100 -15.09 -15.07 -16.41
N HIS A 101 -14.64 -16.18 -16.98
CA HIS A 101 -13.59 -17.02 -16.41
C HIS A 101 -12.47 -17.26 -17.43
N PRO A 102 -11.20 -17.38 -17.00
CA PRO A 102 -10.73 -17.27 -15.62
C PRO A 102 -10.84 -15.86 -15.01
N TYR A 103 -11.15 -15.81 -13.72
CA TYR A 103 -11.36 -14.60 -12.93
C TYR A 103 -10.49 -14.56 -11.68
N VAL A 104 -9.68 -13.50 -11.56
CA VAL A 104 -8.80 -13.27 -10.42
C VAL A 104 -9.23 -12.02 -9.67
N ILE A 105 -9.14 -12.04 -8.33
CA ILE A 105 -9.32 -10.85 -7.50
C ILE A 105 -8.07 -10.62 -6.66
N SER A 106 -7.52 -9.41 -6.70
CA SER A 106 -6.56 -8.92 -5.71
C SER A 106 -7.27 -8.08 -4.65
N VAL A 107 -7.14 -8.47 -3.37
CA VAL A 107 -7.58 -7.68 -2.21
C VAL A 107 -6.43 -6.81 -1.71
N TRP A 108 -6.68 -5.54 -1.35
CA TRP A 108 -5.59 -4.56 -1.11
C TRP A 108 -5.69 -3.78 0.21
N GLY A 109 -6.83 -3.77 0.89
CA GLY A 109 -6.95 -3.14 2.19
C GLY A 109 -8.39 -2.83 2.55
N SER A 110 -8.80 -1.57 2.38
CA SER A 110 -10.13 -1.08 2.82
C SER A 110 -11.32 -1.75 2.13
N ASP A 111 -11.12 -2.45 1.02
CA ASP A 111 -12.11 -3.36 0.43
C ASP A 111 -12.47 -4.54 1.34
N ILE A 112 -11.56 -4.95 2.24
CA ILE A 112 -11.74 -6.03 3.20
C ILE A 112 -11.80 -5.50 4.65
N TYR A 113 -10.91 -4.58 5.04
CA TYR A 113 -10.84 -4.07 6.41
C TYR A 113 -11.98 -3.11 6.78
N GLU A 114 -12.54 -2.38 5.82
CA GLU A 114 -13.52 -1.31 6.11
C GLU A 114 -14.88 -1.56 5.45
N PHE A 115 -14.89 -1.97 4.18
CA PHE A 115 -16.12 -2.07 3.41
C PHE A 115 -17.15 -3.07 3.98
N PRO A 116 -16.79 -4.30 4.39
CA PRO A 116 -17.74 -5.23 5.01
C PRO A 116 -18.34 -4.71 6.32
N LEU A 117 -17.58 -3.91 7.09
CA LEU A 117 -18.00 -3.40 8.40
C LEU A 117 -19.11 -2.34 8.31
N LYS A 118 -19.42 -1.85 7.10
CA LYS A 118 -20.53 -0.92 6.85
C LYS A 118 -21.92 -1.57 6.99
N GLY A 119 -21.99 -2.90 7.10
CA GLY A 119 -23.19 -3.64 7.44
C GLY A 119 -23.39 -4.91 6.61
N ARG A 120 -24.39 -5.72 7.01
CA ARG A 120 -24.66 -7.06 6.46
C ARG A 120 -24.80 -7.14 4.93
N LEU A 121 -25.27 -6.08 4.28
CA LEU A 121 -25.36 -6.04 2.81
C LEU A 121 -23.96 -6.00 2.17
N PHE A 122 -23.07 -5.15 2.69
CA PHE A 122 -21.71 -4.99 2.18
C PHE A 122 -20.88 -6.25 2.44
N GLU A 123 -21.06 -6.86 3.60
CA GLU A 123 -20.52 -8.17 3.94
C GLU A 123 -20.93 -9.26 2.92
N LYS A 124 -22.23 -9.35 2.61
CA LYS A 124 -22.76 -10.29 1.60
C LYS A 124 -22.22 -10.01 0.20
N ILE A 125 -22.03 -8.73 -0.16
CA ILE A 125 -21.41 -8.34 -1.44
C ILE A 125 -19.98 -8.88 -1.52
N ILE A 126 -19.16 -8.68 -0.48
CA ILE A 126 -17.78 -9.18 -0.48
C ILE A 126 -17.73 -10.71 -0.52
N LYS A 127 -18.58 -11.39 0.26
CA LYS A 127 -18.71 -12.85 0.20
C LYS A 127 -19.07 -13.33 -1.20
N PHE A 128 -20.05 -12.69 -1.85
CA PHE A 128 -20.42 -13.00 -3.22
C PHE A 128 -19.23 -12.78 -4.18
N ASN A 129 -18.57 -11.62 -4.11
CA ASN A 129 -17.49 -11.28 -5.03
C ASN A 129 -16.33 -12.27 -4.94
N LEU A 130 -15.85 -12.55 -3.73
CA LEU A 130 -14.75 -13.49 -3.49
C LEU A 130 -15.14 -14.94 -3.85
N SER A 131 -16.39 -15.34 -3.63
CA SER A 131 -16.87 -16.66 -4.04
C SER A 131 -16.83 -16.89 -5.55
N LYS A 132 -16.85 -15.82 -6.36
CA LYS A 132 -16.81 -15.90 -7.82
C LYS A 132 -15.41 -15.96 -8.43
N ALA A 133 -14.37 -15.56 -7.69
CA ALA A 133 -13.00 -15.60 -8.18
C ALA A 133 -12.45 -17.04 -8.24
N ASP A 134 -11.75 -17.40 -9.30
CA ASP A 134 -11.03 -18.67 -9.40
C ASP A 134 -9.79 -18.66 -8.50
N LYS A 135 -9.06 -17.53 -8.48
CA LYS A 135 -7.90 -17.29 -7.61
C LYS A 135 -8.03 -15.95 -6.89
N ILE A 136 -7.57 -15.88 -5.63
CA ILE A 136 -7.59 -14.66 -4.83
C ILE A 136 -6.16 -14.33 -4.36
N LEU A 137 -5.72 -13.12 -4.66
CA LEU A 137 -4.41 -12.59 -4.32
C LEU A 137 -4.53 -11.60 -3.17
N SER A 138 -3.64 -11.70 -2.19
CA SER A 138 -3.60 -10.88 -0.99
C SER A 138 -2.22 -10.29 -0.78
N THR A 139 -2.13 -9.01 -0.47
CA THR A 139 -0.83 -8.33 -0.23
C THR A 139 -0.11 -8.76 1.05
N SER A 140 -0.79 -9.43 1.98
CA SER A 140 -0.22 -9.92 3.24
C SER A 140 -0.98 -11.14 3.78
N LYS A 141 -0.37 -11.89 4.70
CA LYS A 141 -1.04 -13.00 5.40
C LYS A 141 -2.13 -12.47 6.30
N ALA A 142 -1.89 -11.36 7.02
CA ALA A 142 -2.90 -10.69 7.83
C ALA A 142 -4.16 -10.35 7.02
N MET A 143 -4.02 -9.80 5.81
CA MET A 143 -5.17 -9.51 4.96
C MET A 143 -5.82 -10.77 4.38
N ALA A 144 -5.03 -11.82 4.11
CA ALA A 144 -5.58 -13.11 3.69
C ALA A 144 -6.49 -13.71 4.76
N VAL A 145 -6.07 -13.65 6.03
CA VAL A 145 -6.89 -14.09 7.19
C VAL A 145 -8.19 -13.30 7.27
N GLU A 146 -8.15 -11.98 7.08
CA GLU A 146 -9.36 -11.15 7.05
C GLU A 146 -10.28 -11.49 5.88
N ALA A 147 -9.73 -11.71 4.69
CA ALA A 147 -10.50 -12.10 3.51
C ALA A 147 -11.14 -13.50 3.66
N GLN A 148 -10.45 -14.43 4.33
CA GLN A 148 -10.93 -15.80 4.57
C GLN A 148 -12.16 -15.87 5.48
N LYS A 149 -12.47 -14.81 6.25
CA LYS A 149 -13.73 -14.70 6.98
C LYS A 149 -14.97 -14.76 6.07
N TYR A 150 -14.80 -14.40 4.80
CA TYR A 150 -15.90 -14.33 3.83
C TYR A 150 -15.97 -15.53 2.89
N VAL A 151 -14.84 -16.23 2.67
CA VAL A 151 -14.76 -17.37 1.74
C VAL A 151 -13.73 -18.39 2.20
N ASN A 152 -14.03 -19.69 2.01
CA ASN A 152 -13.07 -20.77 2.22
C ASN A 152 -12.35 -21.08 0.91
N LYS A 153 -11.38 -20.25 0.53
CA LYS A 153 -10.53 -20.43 -0.65
C LYS A 153 -9.06 -20.19 -0.30
N HIS A 154 -8.17 -20.78 -1.10
CA HIS A 154 -6.75 -20.50 -1.01
C HIS A 154 -6.47 -19.02 -1.34
N MET A 155 -5.59 -18.40 -0.57
CA MET A 155 -5.17 -17.02 -0.73
C MET A 155 -3.69 -17.00 -1.12
N TYR A 156 -3.38 -16.50 -2.31
CA TYR A 156 -2.01 -16.33 -2.76
C TYR A 156 -1.44 -15.04 -2.17
N ILE A 157 -0.31 -15.12 -1.48
CA ILE A 157 0.32 -13.96 -0.84
C ILE A 157 1.21 -13.25 -1.86
N THR A 158 0.73 -12.13 -2.41
CA THR A 158 1.38 -11.34 -3.47
C THR A 158 1.58 -9.90 -2.98
N PRO A 159 2.62 -9.64 -2.17
CA PRO A 159 2.92 -8.30 -1.69
C PRO A 159 3.27 -7.35 -2.84
N PHE A 160 3.10 -6.04 -2.65
CA PHE A 160 3.35 -5.06 -3.72
C PHE A 160 4.81 -4.98 -4.17
N GLY A 161 5.74 -5.30 -3.29
CA GLY A 161 7.18 -5.17 -3.51
C GLY A 161 7.67 -3.73 -3.63
N VAL A 162 9.00 -3.60 -3.68
CA VAL A 162 9.74 -2.35 -3.82
C VAL A 162 10.77 -2.50 -4.94
N ASP A 163 10.91 -1.46 -5.76
CA ASP A 163 11.95 -1.40 -6.78
C ASP A 163 13.29 -1.07 -6.11
N ARG A 164 14.13 -2.09 -5.93
CA ARG A 164 15.43 -1.98 -5.27
C ARG A 164 16.50 -1.31 -6.14
N THR A 165 16.21 -1.05 -7.42
CA THR A 165 17.10 -0.23 -8.25
C THR A 165 16.96 1.27 -7.91
N VAL A 166 15.76 1.65 -7.43
CA VAL A 166 15.36 3.00 -7.00
C VAL A 166 15.54 3.17 -5.49
N PHE A 167 14.94 2.31 -4.68
CA PHE A 167 15.03 2.33 -3.22
C PHE A 167 16.19 1.46 -2.75
N LYS A 168 17.30 2.11 -2.45
CA LYS A 168 18.52 1.49 -1.96
C LYS A 168 19.30 2.48 -1.09
N PRO A 169 20.25 1.99 -0.27
CA PRO A 169 21.17 2.88 0.42
C PRO A 169 21.95 3.69 -0.62
N LEU A 170 21.99 5.01 -0.43
CA LEU A 170 22.72 5.95 -1.27
C LEU A 170 23.96 6.43 -0.53
N GLU A 171 25.10 6.40 -1.22
CA GLU A 171 26.35 6.93 -0.69
C GLU A 171 26.26 8.47 -0.57
N ASN A 172 26.86 9.02 0.49
CA ASN A 172 27.09 10.46 0.67
C ASN A 172 25.83 11.37 0.78
N ILE A 173 24.66 10.85 1.17
CA ILE A 173 23.46 11.68 1.41
C ILE A 173 23.40 12.27 2.82
N LYS A 174 24.00 11.61 3.82
CA LYS A 174 24.06 12.18 5.17
C LYS A 174 25.05 13.34 5.15
N ASP A 175 24.53 14.56 5.26
CA ASP A 175 25.34 15.73 5.55
C ASP A 175 26.21 15.43 6.77
N ASN A 176 27.50 15.79 6.70
CA ASN A 176 28.50 15.54 7.74
C ASN A 176 28.22 16.24 9.08
N ASN A 177 27.04 16.85 9.28
CA ASN A 177 26.56 17.27 10.59
C ASN A 177 26.13 16.04 11.40
N LYS A 178 27.14 15.32 11.89
CA LYS A 178 27.04 14.14 12.76
C LYS A 178 26.30 14.38 14.08
N ASP A 179 25.90 15.61 14.37
CA ASP A 179 25.42 16.00 15.69
C ASP A 179 23.92 15.76 15.90
N ASN A 180 23.09 15.70 14.84
CA ASN A 180 21.63 15.56 14.96
C ASN A 180 21.10 14.20 14.46
N ILE A 181 20.19 13.60 15.21
CA ILE A 181 19.41 12.42 14.78
C ILE A 181 18.13 12.89 14.09
N LEU A 182 17.92 12.43 12.86
CA LEU A 182 16.73 12.75 12.08
C LEU A 182 15.73 11.58 12.10
N ILE A 183 14.60 11.79 12.77
CA ILE A 183 13.45 10.88 12.75
C ILE A 183 12.56 11.29 11.57
N GLY A 184 11.99 10.32 10.85
CA GLY A 184 11.15 10.64 9.72
C GLY A 184 9.98 9.69 9.46
N THR A 185 9.04 10.16 8.66
CA THR A 185 7.95 9.34 8.12
C THR A 185 7.51 9.84 6.76
N VAL A 186 7.06 8.92 5.90
CA VAL A 186 6.49 9.24 4.58
C VAL A 186 5.10 8.61 4.52
N LYS A 187 4.06 9.42 4.70
CA LYS A 187 2.68 8.95 4.69
C LYS A 187 1.68 10.07 4.46
N THR A 188 0.55 9.75 3.82
CA THR A 188 -0.63 10.61 3.80
C THR A 188 -1.05 10.99 5.22
N LEU A 189 -1.46 12.24 5.43
CA LEU A 189 -1.89 12.74 6.74
C LEU A 189 -3.40 12.53 6.93
N ASP A 190 -3.75 11.32 7.35
CA ASP A 190 -5.12 10.87 7.61
C ASP A 190 -5.19 10.15 8.98
N PRO A 191 -6.32 10.23 9.72
CA PRO A 191 -6.40 9.73 11.10
C PRO A 191 -6.01 8.24 11.24
N LYS A 192 -6.22 7.45 10.18
CA LYS A 192 -5.87 6.02 10.21
C LYS A 192 -4.36 5.76 10.23
N TYR A 193 -3.53 6.75 9.94
CA TYR A 193 -2.07 6.62 9.98
C TYR A 193 -1.44 7.10 11.29
N GLY A 194 -2.23 7.66 12.22
CA GLY A 194 -1.82 7.82 13.62
C GLY A 194 -0.65 8.77 13.86
N MET A 195 -0.44 9.76 12.98
CA MET A 195 0.69 10.70 13.06
C MET A 195 0.72 11.48 14.39
N GLU A 196 -0.43 11.72 15.01
CA GLU A 196 -0.50 12.35 16.34
C GLU A 196 0.30 11.60 17.42
N TYR A 197 0.39 10.26 17.34
CA TYR A 197 1.10 9.46 18.35
C TYR A 197 2.62 9.58 18.18
N LEU A 198 3.10 9.71 16.94
CA LEU A 198 4.51 10.03 16.68
C LEU A 198 4.85 11.43 17.18
N ILE A 199 4.01 12.43 16.93
CA ILE A 199 4.24 13.81 17.40
C ILE A 199 4.28 13.86 18.93
N LYS A 200 3.34 13.21 19.61
CA LYS A 200 3.32 13.11 21.09
C LYS A 200 4.56 12.41 21.63
N ALA A 201 4.99 11.30 21.01
CA ALA A 201 6.21 10.61 21.38
C ALA A 201 7.47 11.46 21.16
N PHE A 202 7.52 12.19 20.05
CA PHE A 202 8.62 13.10 19.73
C PHE A 202 8.72 14.26 20.73
N ALA A 203 7.59 14.80 21.21
CA ALA A 203 7.60 15.80 22.27
C ALA A 203 8.28 15.28 23.55
N MET A 204 7.98 14.05 23.97
CA MET A 204 8.65 13.41 25.12
C MET A 204 10.15 13.18 24.88
N ILE A 205 10.55 12.88 23.64
CA ILE A 205 11.96 12.79 23.25
C ILE A 205 12.64 14.16 23.36
N LYS A 206 12.01 15.24 22.88
CA LYS A 206 12.57 16.60 22.91
C LYS A 206 12.81 17.15 24.32
N GLU A 207 12.11 16.66 25.34
CA GLU A 207 12.38 17.01 26.74
C GLU A 207 13.76 16.52 27.22
N LYS A 208 14.32 15.47 26.61
CA LYS A 208 15.58 14.84 27.02
C LYS A 208 16.71 15.00 26.01
N TYR A 209 16.40 15.08 24.72
CA TYR A 209 17.38 15.14 23.64
C TYR A 209 17.18 16.40 22.80
N ASN A 210 18.16 17.31 22.82
CA ASN A 210 18.08 18.57 22.08
C ASN A 210 18.45 18.42 20.61
N ASN A 211 19.28 17.43 20.28
CA ASN A 211 19.86 17.19 18.96
C ASN A 211 19.04 16.21 18.10
N VAL A 212 17.72 16.31 18.17
CA VAL A 212 16.79 15.44 17.44
C VAL A 212 15.78 16.28 16.69
N LYS A 213 15.52 15.90 15.44
CA LYS A 213 14.57 16.56 14.54
C LYS A 213 13.59 15.55 13.98
N LEU A 214 12.40 16.03 13.61
CA LEU A 214 11.35 15.22 13.00
C LEU A 214 10.99 15.77 11.63
N GLU A 215 10.96 14.90 10.61
CA GLU A 215 10.46 15.24 9.28
C GLU A 215 9.25 14.38 8.90
N ILE A 216 8.19 15.05 8.47
CA ILE A 216 6.94 14.42 8.06
C ILE A 216 6.72 14.75 6.58
N ALA A 217 6.90 13.74 5.72
CA ALA A 217 6.60 13.83 4.30
C ALA A 217 5.20 13.27 4.02
N GLY A 218 4.38 14.09 3.37
CA GLY A 218 3.00 13.80 3.04
C GLY A 218 2.09 14.99 3.26
N ASP A 219 0.85 14.84 2.82
CA ASP A 219 -0.21 15.84 3.03
C ASP A 219 -1.54 15.12 3.20
N GLY A 220 -2.56 15.82 3.69
CA GLY A 220 -3.88 15.25 3.91
C GLY A 220 -4.73 16.08 4.86
N ASN A 221 -5.91 15.54 5.17
CA ASN A 221 -6.95 16.25 5.94
C ASN A 221 -6.51 16.61 7.36
N GLU A 222 -5.55 15.88 7.93
CA GLU A 222 -5.05 16.14 9.29
C GLU A 222 -3.90 17.16 9.36
N ARG A 223 -3.37 17.65 8.23
CA ARG A 223 -2.17 18.50 8.25
C ARG A 223 -2.26 19.65 9.25
N LYS A 224 -3.31 20.46 9.16
CA LYS A 224 -3.53 21.61 10.05
C LYS A 224 -3.67 21.20 11.52
N TYR A 225 -4.31 20.07 11.79
CA TYR A 225 -4.45 19.54 13.14
C TYR A 225 -3.09 19.14 13.72
N LEU A 226 -2.26 18.45 12.94
CA LEU A 226 -0.92 18.01 13.35
C LEU A 226 0.04 19.20 13.56
N GLU A 227 -0.01 20.21 12.68
CA GLU A 227 0.77 21.45 12.86
C GLU A 227 0.36 22.20 14.13
N ASN A 228 -0.95 22.27 14.44
CA ASN A 228 -1.43 22.86 15.70
C ASN A 228 -0.96 22.05 16.93
N LEU A 229 -0.98 20.72 16.84
CA LEU A 229 -0.48 19.86 17.92
C LEU A 229 1.02 20.10 18.20
N CYS A 230 1.84 20.30 17.16
CA CYS A 230 3.25 20.67 17.34
C CYS A 230 3.42 22.01 18.07
N ASN A 231 2.58 23.01 17.78
CA ASN A 231 2.60 24.31 18.45
C ASN A 231 2.16 24.19 19.93
N GLU A 232 1.11 23.43 20.21
CA GLU A 232 0.63 23.16 21.57
C GLU A 232 1.72 22.51 22.43
N LEU A 233 2.44 21.55 21.84
CA LEU A 233 3.55 20.84 22.47
C LEU A 233 4.88 21.60 22.43
N LYS A 234 4.92 22.80 21.84
CA LYS A 234 6.11 23.68 21.73
C LYS A 234 7.32 23.03 21.04
N ILE A 235 7.06 22.22 20.03
CA ILE A 235 8.09 21.50 19.23
C ILE A 235 8.09 21.90 17.75
N GLN A 236 7.35 22.93 17.37
CA GLN A 236 7.19 23.35 15.97
C GLN A 236 8.52 23.66 15.26
N ASP A 237 9.52 24.15 15.99
CA ASP A 237 10.86 24.49 15.44
C ASP A 237 11.76 23.26 15.23
N ASP A 238 11.30 22.09 15.70
CA ASP A 238 11.97 20.80 15.57
C ASP A 238 11.23 19.84 14.62
N VAL A 239 10.04 20.20 14.15
CA VAL A 239 9.22 19.39 13.24
C VAL A 239 9.06 20.09 11.89
N LYS A 240 9.44 19.42 10.81
CA LYS A 240 9.32 19.94 9.45
C LYS A 240 8.34 19.10 8.63
N PHE A 241 7.27 19.76 8.16
CA PHE A 241 6.30 19.17 7.23
C PHE A 241 6.72 19.44 5.79
N LEU A 242 7.06 18.39 5.06
CA LEU A 242 7.61 18.48 3.69
C LEU A 242 6.51 18.58 2.62
N GLY A 243 5.25 18.30 2.97
CA GLY A 243 4.18 18.18 2.01
C GLY A 243 4.31 16.94 1.12
N ARG A 244 3.58 16.91 0.00
CA ARG A 244 3.70 15.84 -0.98
C ARG A 244 5.01 15.99 -1.75
N ILE A 245 5.85 14.96 -1.65
CA ILE A 245 7.13 14.88 -2.35
C ILE A 245 7.08 13.76 -3.39
N ASN A 246 7.88 13.89 -4.46
CA ASN A 246 7.94 12.89 -5.52
C ASN A 246 8.80 11.67 -5.11
N THR A 247 8.80 10.60 -5.92
CA THR A 247 9.53 9.36 -5.59
C THR A 247 11.03 9.58 -5.37
N GLU A 248 11.69 10.42 -6.16
CA GLU A 248 13.13 10.71 -5.98
C GLU A 248 13.40 11.40 -4.64
N GLU A 249 12.52 12.33 -4.25
CA GLU A 249 12.58 13.01 -2.95
C GLU A 249 12.26 12.07 -1.79
N VAL A 250 11.36 11.10 -1.98
CA VAL A 250 11.09 10.04 -0.98
C VAL A 250 12.35 9.20 -0.76
N VAL A 251 13.03 8.77 -1.83
CA VAL A 251 14.29 8.02 -1.72
C VAL A 251 15.33 8.83 -0.97
N LYS A 252 15.50 10.12 -1.32
CA LYS A 252 16.40 11.04 -0.60
C LYS A 252 16.01 11.21 0.85
N ALA A 253 14.70 11.26 1.16
CA ALA A 253 14.19 11.38 2.51
C ALA A 253 14.51 10.17 3.37
N PHE A 254 14.24 8.96 2.89
CA PHE A 254 14.62 7.76 3.62
C PHE A 254 16.13 7.67 3.83
N ASN A 255 16.93 7.97 2.81
CA ASN A 255 18.40 7.91 2.94
C ASN A 255 19.01 8.94 3.92
N ARG A 256 18.30 10.02 4.26
CA ARG A 256 18.74 10.95 5.31
C ARG A 256 18.20 10.62 6.71
N PHE A 257 17.13 9.84 6.82
CA PHE A 257 16.58 9.46 8.12
C PHE A 257 17.53 8.50 8.85
N ASP A 258 17.65 8.70 10.15
CA ASP A 258 18.30 7.75 11.05
C ASP A 258 17.33 6.70 11.58
N ILE A 259 16.06 7.09 11.74
CA ILE A 259 14.96 6.24 12.22
C ILE A 259 13.69 6.63 11.46
N ALA A 260 12.97 5.63 10.93
CA ALA A 260 11.66 5.87 10.33
C ALA A 260 10.53 5.30 11.21
N VAL A 261 9.41 6.03 11.36
CA VAL A 261 8.29 5.61 12.21
C VAL A 261 6.98 5.56 11.42
N PHE A 262 6.23 4.47 11.58
CA PHE A 262 4.94 4.24 10.94
C PHE A 262 3.88 3.89 12.00
N PRO A 263 3.28 4.90 12.66
CA PRO A 263 2.41 4.73 13.82
C PRO A 263 0.94 4.40 13.45
N SER A 264 0.72 3.65 12.36
CA SER A 264 -0.60 3.45 11.77
C SER A 264 -1.61 2.82 12.74
N ASN A 265 -2.86 3.30 12.70
CA ASN A 265 -4.00 2.67 13.37
C ASN A 265 -4.58 1.50 12.54
N SER A 266 -4.43 1.59 11.22
CA SER A 266 -4.85 0.60 10.24
C SER A 266 -3.91 0.64 9.03
N GLU A 267 -3.41 -0.52 8.61
CA GLU A 267 -2.54 -0.67 7.44
C GLU A 267 -2.71 -2.06 6.85
N SER A 268 -2.78 -2.20 5.52
CA SER A 268 -2.88 -3.53 4.89
C SER A 268 -1.52 -4.22 4.73
N PHE A 269 -0.50 -3.47 4.30
CA PHE A 269 0.85 -3.98 4.05
C PHE A 269 1.94 -3.03 4.57
N GLY A 270 1.92 -1.76 4.15
CA GLY A 270 2.91 -0.77 4.60
C GLY A 270 4.11 -0.61 3.67
N VAL A 271 3.86 -0.33 2.39
CA VAL A 271 4.89 -0.14 1.35
C VAL A 271 5.99 0.85 1.78
N ALA A 272 5.62 1.98 2.39
CA ALA A 272 6.59 2.99 2.85
C ALA A 272 7.58 2.45 3.91
N ALA A 273 7.17 1.48 4.74
CA ALA A 273 8.06 0.82 5.70
C ALA A 273 9.03 -0.15 5.02
N VAL A 274 8.59 -0.82 3.94
CA VAL A 274 9.47 -1.64 3.09
C VAL A 274 10.46 -0.75 2.33
N GLU A 275 10.00 0.39 1.80
CA GLU A 275 10.86 1.38 1.13
C GLU A 275 11.93 1.96 2.07
N ALA A 276 11.57 2.29 3.32
CA ALA A 276 12.52 2.76 4.33
C ALA A 276 13.58 1.68 4.65
N GLN A 277 13.17 0.43 4.86
CA GLN A 277 14.11 -0.69 5.07
C GLN A 277 15.00 -0.93 3.86
N ALA A 278 14.48 -0.81 2.64
CA ALA A 278 15.26 -0.94 1.41
C ALA A 278 16.38 0.11 1.33
N CYS A 279 16.15 1.30 1.87
CA CYS A 279 17.15 2.36 2.00
C CYS A 279 18.08 2.21 3.22
N GLY A 280 17.96 1.12 4.00
CA GLY A 280 18.82 0.86 5.16
C GLY A 280 18.44 1.62 6.42
N VAL A 281 17.19 2.06 6.54
CA VAL A 281 16.69 2.77 7.73
C VAL A 281 16.01 1.78 8.68
N PRO A 282 16.37 1.74 9.98
CA PRO A 282 15.61 0.98 10.96
C PRO A 282 14.22 1.58 11.12
N VAL A 283 13.21 0.72 11.26
CA VAL A 283 11.81 1.17 11.34
C VAL A 283 11.16 0.86 12.69
N ILE A 284 10.32 1.78 13.17
CA ILE A 284 9.38 1.53 14.27
C ILE A 284 7.99 1.46 13.65
N VAL A 285 7.27 0.36 13.86
CA VAL A 285 5.93 0.17 13.31
C VAL A 285 4.93 -0.24 14.36
N THR A 286 3.65 0.06 14.13
CA THR A 286 2.58 -0.46 14.97
C THR A 286 2.20 -1.89 14.60
N ASN A 287 1.73 -2.64 15.60
CA ASN A 287 1.20 -4.00 15.45
C ASN A 287 -0.19 -4.01 14.81
N VAL A 288 -0.27 -3.60 13.53
CA VAL A 288 -1.54 -3.54 12.78
C VAL A 288 -1.40 -4.14 11.39
N GLY A 289 -2.38 -4.97 11.01
CA GLY A 289 -2.46 -5.62 9.70
C GLY A 289 -1.13 -6.23 9.24
N GLY A 290 -0.72 -5.92 8.01
CA GLY A 290 0.50 -6.48 7.43
C GLY A 290 1.82 -5.77 7.81
N LEU A 291 1.80 -4.71 8.63
CA LEU A 291 3.03 -3.96 8.95
C LEU A 291 4.11 -4.81 9.63
N PRO A 292 3.81 -5.63 10.66
CA PRO A 292 4.80 -6.51 11.26
C PRO A 292 5.36 -7.53 10.27
N GLU A 293 4.51 -8.06 9.38
CA GLU A 293 4.94 -9.00 8.34
C GLU A 293 5.90 -8.34 7.33
N ALA A 294 5.70 -7.05 7.07
CA ALA A 294 6.50 -6.27 6.14
C ALA A 294 7.84 -5.78 6.71
N THR A 295 8.14 -6.01 8.00
CA THR A 295 9.25 -5.30 8.68
C THR A 295 10.12 -6.15 9.63
N CYS A 296 10.08 -7.49 9.57
CA CYS A 296 10.88 -8.43 10.37
C CYS A 296 11.14 -8.00 11.85
N PRO A 297 10.15 -8.18 12.75
CA PRO A 297 10.22 -7.74 14.15
C PRO A 297 11.45 -8.25 14.89
N GLY A 298 12.09 -7.37 15.65
CA GLY A 298 13.28 -7.67 16.45
C GLY A 298 14.60 -7.68 15.66
N HIS A 299 14.54 -7.61 14.32
CA HIS A 299 15.73 -7.61 13.47
C HIS A 299 15.84 -6.33 12.64
N SER A 300 14.83 -5.97 11.84
CA SER A 300 14.82 -4.71 11.08
C SER A 300 13.81 -3.70 11.61
N SER A 301 12.97 -4.10 12.57
CA SER A 301 12.00 -3.23 13.21
C SER A 301 11.81 -3.43 14.71
N ILE A 302 11.33 -2.37 15.36
CA ILE A 302 10.67 -2.45 16.66
C ILE A 302 9.17 -2.33 16.44
N VAL A 303 8.41 -3.28 16.97
CA VAL A 303 6.95 -3.28 16.90
C VAL A 303 6.37 -2.75 18.20
N VAL A 304 5.46 -1.78 18.09
CA VAL A 304 4.76 -1.16 19.22
C VAL A 304 3.25 -1.31 19.07
N ASN A 305 2.48 -1.13 20.13
CA ASN A 305 1.03 -1.10 20.06
C ASN A 305 0.54 0.21 19.41
N LYS A 306 -0.56 0.14 18.66
CA LYS A 306 -1.19 1.35 18.11
C LYS A 306 -1.73 2.25 19.23
N GLN A 307 -1.74 3.56 18.99
CA GLN A 307 -2.26 4.56 19.94
C GLN A 307 -1.50 4.61 21.27
N LYS A 308 -0.22 4.20 21.27
CA LYS A 308 0.67 4.19 22.43
C LYS A 308 1.90 5.07 22.17
N PRO A 309 1.80 6.40 22.37
CA PRO A 309 2.94 7.29 22.21
C PRO A 309 4.10 6.94 23.15
N ASP A 310 3.81 6.41 24.35
CA ASP A 310 4.84 5.99 25.31
C ASP A 310 5.70 4.82 24.78
N GLU A 311 5.09 3.87 24.07
CA GLU A 311 5.84 2.76 23.46
C GLU A 311 6.68 3.23 22.26
N ILE A 312 6.15 4.19 21.47
CA ILE A 312 6.93 4.85 20.41
C ILE A 312 8.12 5.60 21.03
N TYR A 313 7.92 6.27 22.16
CA TYR A 313 8.98 6.95 22.90
C TYR A 313 10.08 5.99 23.34
N GLU A 314 9.75 4.87 23.99
CA GLU A 314 10.76 3.90 24.43
C GLU A 314 11.52 3.28 23.24
N ALA A 315 10.82 3.00 22.13
CA ALA A 315 11.44 2.51 20.91
C ALA A 315 12.39 3.55 20.27
N LEU A 316 11.96 4.82 20.20
CA LEU A 316 12.77 5.92 19.71
C LEU A 316 13.99 6.13 20.60
N LYS A 317 13.81 6.17 21.91
CA LYS A 317 14.88 6.32 22.89
C LYS A 317 15.95 5.25 22.71
N LYS A 318 15.53 3.98 22.66
CA LYS A 318 16.45 2.85 22.42
C LYS A 318 17.27 3.05 21.16
N LEU A 319 16.60 3.39 20.06
CA LEU A 319 17.29 3.61 18.79
C LEU A 319 18.15 4.87 18.82
N ILE A 320 17.80 5.93 19.54
CA ILE A 320 18.59 7.16 19.69
C ILE A 320 19.89 6.88 20.45
N GLU A 321 19.83 6.09 21.51
CA GLU A 321 20.96 5.80 22.40
C GLU A 321 21.92 4.75 21.83
N ASP A 322 21.47 3.88 20.91
CA ASP A 322 22.26 2.77 20.38
C ASP A 322 22.47 2.88 18.86
N GLU A 323 23.57 3.51 18.46
CA GLU A 323 23.94 3.68 17.05
C GLU A 323 24.25 2.35 16.34
N GLU A 324 24.89 1.40 17.04
CA GLU A 324 25.23 0.12 16.44
C GLU A 324 23.98 -0.70 16.17
N LEU A 325 23.01 -0.71 17.09
CA LEU A 325 21.70 -1.30 16.84
C LEU A 325 21.00 -0.67 15.63
N ARG A 326 21.01 0.66 15.48
CA ARG A 326 20.45 1.32 14.27
C ARG A 326 21.09 0.79 12.99
N LYS A 327 22.43 0.69 12.96
CA LYS A 327 23.19 0.20 11.80
C LYS A 327 22.90 -1.26 11.50
N GLU A 328 22.86 -2.12 12.52
CA GLU A 328 22.55 -3.53 12.38
C GLU A 328 21.14 -3.75 11.83
N MET A 329 20.15 -3.06 12.41
CA MET A 329 18.76 -3.12 11.97
C MET A 329 18.59 -2.62 10.53
N GLY A 330 19.26 -1.52 10.17
CA GLY A 330 19.26 -1.00 8.80
C GLY A 330 19.83 -2.00 7.80
N LYS A 331 20.98 -2.60 8.08
CA LYS A 331 21.60 -3.65 7.25
C LYS A 331 20.69 -4.87 7.10
N TYR A 332 20.06 -5.30 8.20
CA TYR A 332 19.12 -6.41 8.17
C TYR A 332 17.89 -6.09 7.31
N GLY A 333 17.36 -4.87 7.43
CA GLY A 333 16.23 -4.39 6.63
C GLY A 333 16.49 -4.50 5.13
N VAL A 334 17.66 -4.07 4.66
CA VAL A 334 18.04 -4.17 3.24
C VAL A 334 18.04 -5.63 2.78
N LYS A 335 18.63 -6.54 3.57
CA LYS A 335 18.67 -7.97 3.26
C LYS A 335 17.27 -8.58 3.24
N PHE A 336 16.47 -8.29 4.26
CA PHE A 336 15.11 -8.80 4.38
C PHE A 336 14.22 -8.38 3.20
N VAL A 337 14.29 -7.11 2.79
CA VAL A 337 13.55 -6.63 1.61
C VAL A 337 14.03 -7.29 0.33
N ALA A 338 15.34 -7.52 0.18
CA ALA A 338 15.90 -8.23 -0.97
C ALA A 338 15.35 -9.65 -1.13
N GLU A 339 15.19 -10.36 -0.01
CA GLU A 339 14.78 -11.77 -0.01
C GLU A 339 13.25 -11.95 -0.14
N ASN A 340 12.45 -10.94 0.22
CA ASN A 340 11.00 -11.11 0.39
C ASN A 340 10.13 -10.13 -0.41
N PHE A 341 10.67 -8.97 -0.80
CA PHE A 341 9.87 -7.86 -1.31
C PHE A 341 10.50 -7.14 -2.50
N ASP A 342 11.41 -7.77 -3.25
CA ASP A 342 11.77 -7.25 -4.56
C ASP A 342 10.54 -7.26 -5.48
N VAL A 343 10.28 -6.13 -6.14
CA VAL A 343 9.11 -5.97 -7.01
C VAL A 343 9.11 -6.96 -8.18
N THR A 344 10.29 -7.29 -8.72
CA THR A 344 10.43 -8.21 -9.86
C THR A 344 10.07 -9.62 -9.44
N ASP A 345 10.58 -10.07 -8.30
CA ASP A 345 10.32 -11.41 -7.75
C ASP A 345 8.83 -11.58 -7.40
N ASN A 346 8.23 -10.56 -6.78
CA ASN A 346 6.80 -10.57 -6.49
C ASN A 346 5.95 -10.68 -7.76
N PHE A 347 6.29 -9.95 -8.81
CA PHE A 347 5.58 -10.05 -10.08
C PHE A 347 5.85 -11.35 -10.83
N ASN A 348 7.05 -11.94 -10.70
CA ASN A 348 7.32 -13.28 -11.20
C ASN A 348 6.45 -14.32 -10.50
N TYR A 349 6.22 -14.18 -9.20
CA TYR A 349 5.28 -15.04 -8.48
C TYR A 349 3.84 -14.84 -8.95
N VAL A 350 3.39 -13.59 -9.15
CA VAL A 350 2.08 -13.33 -9.79
C VAL A 350 2.00 -13.98 -11.17
N ASN A 351 3.09 -13.95 -11.95
CA ASN A 351 3.13 -14.62 -13.25
C ASN A 351 2.95 -16.13 -13.12
N SER A 352 3.62 -16.79 -12.16
CA SER A 352 3.42 -18.23 -11.96
C SER A 352 1.99 -18.61 -11.64
N ILE A 353 1.23 -17.72 -10.97
CA ILE A 353 -0.20 -17.93 -10.71
C ILE A 353 -0.99 -17.79 -12.02
N TYR A 354 -0.62 -16.87 -12.91
CA TYR A 354 -1.23 -16.78 -14.23
C TYR A 354 -0.91 -17.97 -15.12
N ASP A 355 0.30 -18.51 -15.03
CA ASP A 355 0.70 -19.72 -15.74
C ASP A 355 -0.13 -20.93 -15.22
N GLU A 356 -0.27 -21.09 -13.89
CA GLU A 356 -1.14 -22.09 -13.26
C GLU A 356 -2.60 -21.98 -13.75
N ILE A 357 -3.14 -20.76 -13.81
CA ILE A 357 -4.49 -20.51 -14.36
C ILE A 357 -4.55 -20.89 -15.85
N SER A 358 -3.51 -20.58 -16.62
CA SER A 358 -3.48 -20.87 -18.04
C SER A 358 -3.52 -22.38 -18.30
N ASP A 359 -2.79 -23.15 -17.49
CA ASP A 359 -2.82 -24.61 -17.53
C ASP A 359 -4.19 -25.17 -17.11
N GLU A 360 -4.75 -24.70 -15.99
CA GLU A 360 -6.07 -25.13 -15.48
C GLU A 360 -7.20 -24.91 -16.50
N PHE A 361 -7.13 -23.80 -17.26
CA PHE A 361 -8.16 -23.41 -18.23
C PHE A 361 -7.80 -23.72 -19.69
N ASN A 362 -6.68 -24.40 -19.94
CA ASN A 362 -6.18 -24.75 -21.28
C ASN A 362 -6.06 -23.54 -22.23
N ILE A 363 -5.54 -22.43 -21.71
CA ILE A 363 -5.25 -21.20 -22.46
C ILE A 363 -3.97 -21.43 -23.27
N LYS A 364 -3.98 -21.02 -24.55
CA LYS A 364 -2.87 -21.24 -25.50
C LYS A 364 -1.92 -20.07 -25.63
#